data_AF-A0AAV6ZFM3-F1
#
_entry.id   AF-A0AAV6ZFM3-F1
#
_cell.length_a   1.000
_cell.length_b   1.000
_cell.length_c   1.000
_cell.angle_alpha   90.00
_cell.angle_beta   90.00
_cell.angle_gamma   90.00
#
_symmetry.space_group_name_H-M   'P 1'
#
loop_
_entity.id
_entity.type
_entity.pdbx_description
1 polymer ?
#
loop_
_entity_poly.entity_id
_entity_poly.type
_entity_poly.pdbx_seq_one_letter_code
_entity_poly.pdbx_strand_id
1 'polypeptide(L)'
;MLAAGSFSSPYEHLSQPETKRMVEHYTAYLSDNTRLIANPGLKFSVRNEVMATSHISDVWMGQMEMSSLNSYIVRRYIATPNGVLRIYPGSLMDKAFDPTRRQWYLHALANPGLITFTGPYLDVGGAGYVVTISHTVQSSNSPVSSGHTVAVMGIDFTLRYFYKVLMELLPVCNQDGGNKIR
;
A
#
# COMPACT_ATOMS: atom_id res chain seq x y z
N MET A 1 -2.24 3.49 8.93
CA MET A 1 -2.33 2.22 9.68
C MET A 1 -0.93 1.78 10.04
N LEU A 2 -0.76 1.12 11.18
CA LEU A 2 0.45 0.40 11.54
C LEU A 2 0.11 -1.10 11.63
N ALA A 3 0.79 -1.93 10.85
CA ALA A 3 0.64 -3.38 10.98
C ALA A 3 1.30 -3.88 12.28
N ALA A 4 0.97 -5.10 12.70
CA ALA A 4 1.59 -5.70 13.89
C ALA A 4 3.13 -5.70 13.82
N GLY A 5 3.70 -5.83 12.61
CA GLY A 5 5.15 -5.72 12.36
C GLY A 5 5.78 -4.38 12.72
N SER A 6 5.01 -3.31 12.95
CA SER A 6 5.49 -2.00 13.40
C SER A 6 5.80 -1.95 14.90
N PHE A 7 5.33 -2.93 15.67
CA PHE A 7 5.47 -2.96 17.12
C PHE A 7 6.67 -3.83 17.53
N SER A 8 7.29 -3.49 18.66
CA SER A 8 8.36 -4.31 19.26
C SER A 8 7.84 -5.68 19.71
N SER A 9 6.56 -5.76 20.07
CA SER A 9 5.85 -6.99 20.43
C SER A 9 4.60 -7.16 19.54
N PRO A 10 4.74 -7.73 18.32
CA PRO A 10 3.61 -7.90 17.40
C PRO A 10 2.47 -8.74 17.97
N TYR A 11 2.80 -9.81 18.71
CA TYR A 11 1.80 -10.71 19.31
C TYR A 11 0.96 -10.00 20.38
N GLU A 12 1.60 -9.24 21.26
CA GLU A 12 0.92 -8.48 22.30
C GLU A 12 -0.01 -7.44 21.67
N HIS A 13 0.49 -6.70 20.67
CA HIS A 13 -0.34 -5.77 19.90
C HIS A 13 -1.58 -6.45 19.34
N LEU A 14 -1.45 -7.63 18.71
CA LEU A 14 -2.59 -8.36 18.16
C LEU A 14 -3.57 -8.89 19.22
N SER A 15 -3.06 -9.34 20.37
CA SER A 15 -3.87 -9.91 21.46
C SER A 15 -4.73 -8.89 22.21
N GLN A 16 -4.31 -7.62 22.28
CA GLN A 16 -5.00 -6.60 23.08
C GLN A 16 -5.99 -5.80 22.24
N PRO A 17 -7.25 -5.57 22.64
CA PRO A 17 -8.19 -4.78 21.85
C PRO A 17 -7.65 -3.36 21.64
N GLU A 18 -7.79 -2.80 20.44
CA GLU A 18 -7.42 -1.40 20.21
C GLU A 18 -8.39 -0.48 20.98
N THR A 19 -7.85 0.51 21.69
CA THR A 19 -8.65 1.48 22.46
C THR A 19 -8.34 2.90 22.01
N LYS A 20 -9.31 3.80 22.18
CA LYS A 20 -9.14 5.23 21.87
C LYS A 20 -7.90 5.83 22.53
N ARG A 21 -7.65 5.51 23.80
CA ARG A 21 -6.48 5.99 24.55
C ARG A 21 -5.15 5.50 23.95
N MET A 22 -5.10 4.26 23.46
CA MET A 22 -3.91 3.74 22.78
C MET A 22 -3.67 4.49 21.47
N VAL A 23 -4.72 4.70 20.66
CA VAL A 23 -4.62 5.44 19.41
C VAL A 23 -4.20 6.89 19.63
N GLU A 24 -4.74 7.57 20.65
CA GLU A 24 -4.32 8.92 21.05
C GLU A 24 -2.84 8.95 21.45
N HIS A 25 -2.37 7.96 22.21
CA HIS A 25 -0.96 7.88 22.61
C HIS A 25 -0.03 7.62 21.41
N TYR A 26 -0.40 6.73 20.49
CA TYR A 26 0.33 6.50 19.23
C TYR A 26 0.38 7.78 18.39
N THR A 27 -0.76 8.46 18.25
CA THR A 27 -0.86 9.70 17.47
C THR A 27 0.03 10.77 18.06
N ALA A 28 -0.03 10.99 19.37
CA ALA A 28 0.80 11.97 20.06
C ALA A 28 2.30 11.70 19.84
N TYR A 29 2.75 10.46 20.02
CA TYR A 29 4.15 10.08 19.80
C TYR A 29 4.61 10.31 18.34
N LEU A 30 3.75 9.96 17.36
CA LEU A 30 4.08 10.08 15.94
C LEU A 30 4.04 11.53 15.44
N SER A 31 3.20 12.39 16.03
CA SER A 31 3.09 13.81 15.67
C SER A 31 4.01 14.72 16.49
N ASP A 32 4.60 14.22 17.58
CA ASP A 32 5.53 14.99 18.40
C ASP A 32 6.77 15.36 17.58
N ASN A 33 7.20 16.61 17.58
CA ASN A 33 8.47 17.06 16.99
C ASN A 33 9.55 17.28 18.05
N THR A 34 9.18 17.36 19.32
CA THR A 34 10.10 17.63 20.45
C THR A 34 10.89 16.40 20.88
N ARG A 35 10.41 15.20 20.55
CA ARG A 35 10.96 13.89 20.99
C ARG A 35 10.89 13.69 22.51
N LEU A 36 9.95 14.36 23.18
CA LEU A 36 9.73 14.23 24.61
C LEU A 36 8.73 13.12 24.95
N ILE A 37 7.88 12.73 24.00
CA ILE A 37 6.90 11.66 24.22
C ILE A 37 7.60 10.29 24.18
N ALA A 38 7.36 9.49 25.22
CA ALA A 38 7.90 8.14 25.33
C ALA A 38 7.38 7.23 24.20
N ASN A 39 8.25 6.37 23.67
CA ASN A 39 7.88 5.43 22.62
C ASN A 39 6.84 4.42 23.16
N PRO A 40 5.63 4.34 22.57
CA PRO A 40 4.54 3.50 23.05
C PRO A 40 4.66 2.02 22.63
N GLY A 41 5.88 1.53 22.40
CA GLY A 41 6.15 0.14 21.98
C GLY A 41 6.32 -0.05 20.47
N LEU A 42 6.56 1.02 19.71
CA LEU A 42 6.87 0.97 18.29
C LEU A 42 8.36 0.64 18.06
N LYS A 43 8.67 0.00 16.93
CA LYS A 43 10.06 -0.11 16.48
C LYS A 43 10.64 1.28 16.20
N PHE A 44 11.94 1.46 16.46
CA PHE A 44 12.59 2.78 16.40
C PHE A 44 12.49 3.46 15.02
N SER A 45 12.45 2.70 13.93
CA SER A 45 12.36 3.20 12.55
C SER A 45 10.97 3.71 12.16
N VAL A 46 9.92 3.24 12.84
CA VAL A 46 8.52 3.46 12.43
C VAL A 46 8.16 4.95 12.43
N ARG A 47 8.65 5.71 13.40
CA ARG A 47 8.40 7.16 13.44
C ARG A 47 8.96 7.85 12.20
N ASN A 48 10.17 7.51 11.79
CA ASN A 48 10.80 8.10 10.60
C ASN A 48 10.06 7.66 9.33
N GLU A 49 9.59 6.42 9.25
CA GLU A 49 8.81 5.91 8.11
C GLU A 49 7.43 6.58 8.00
N VAL A 50 6.74 6.80 9.13
CA VAL A 50 5.48 7.55 9.19
C VAL A 50 5.69 8.98 8.69
N MET A 51 6.77 9.63 9.13
CA MET A 51 7.12 10.98 8.68
C MET A 51 7.51 11.02 7.20
N ALA A 52 8.33 10.08 6.73
CA ALA A 52 8.77 10.03 5.34
C ALA A 52 7.61 9.85 4.35
N THR A 53 6.54 9.20 4.78
CA THR A 53 5.36 8.93 3.94
C THR A 53 4.24 9.97 4.12
N SER A 54 4.36 10.95 5.03
CA SER A 54 3.26 11.84 5.42
C SER A 54 2.71 12.69 4.28
N HIS A 55 3.60 13.26 3.46
CA HIS A 55 3.24 14.19 2.39
C HIS A 55 2.59 13.53 1.18
N ILE A 56 2.59 12.19 1.08
CA ILE A 56 2.02 11.50 -0.08
C ILE A 56 0.49 11.67 -0.16
N SER A 57 -0.16 11.86 1.00
CA SER A 57 -1.60 12.05 1.07
C SER A 57 -2.06 13.29 0.29
N ASP A 58 -1.33 14.40 0.40
CA ASP A 58 -1.67 15.66 -0.28
C ASP A 58 -1.59 15.51 -1.80
N VAL A 59 -0.57 14.78 -2.27
CA VAL A 59 -0.39 14.45 -3.69
C VAL A 59 -1.56 13.59 -4.19
N TRP A 60 -1.97 12.57 -3.43
CA TRP A 60 -3.08 11.70 -3.82
C TRP A 60 -4.43 12.41 -3.81
N MET A 61 -4.66 13.32 -2.87
CA MET A 61 -5.86 14.17 -2.86
C MET A 61 -5.95 15.03 -4.11
N GLY A 62 -4.89 15.77 -4.46
CA GLY A 62 -4.87 16.58 -5.68
C GLY A 62 -5.03 15.74 -6.96
N GLN A 63 -4.41 14.55 -7.02
CA GLN A 63 -4.57 13.65 -8.18
C GLN A 63 -5.98 13.07 -8.30
N MET A 64 -6.69 12.86 -7.20
CA MET A 64 -8.08 12.39 -7.25
C MET A 64 -9.01 13.45 -7.86
N GLU A 65 -8.75 14.73 -7.58
CA GLU A 65 -9.54 15.85 -8.11
C GLU A 65 -9.23 16.13 -9.59
N MET A 66 -7.96 16.06 -9.98
CA MET A 66 -7.52 16.50 -11.31
C MET A 66 -7.41 15.37 -12.36
N SER A 67 -7.23 14.11 -11.94
CA SER A 67 -6.93 13.03 -12.88
C SER A 67 -8.18 12.48 -13.57
N SER A 68 -8.12 12.31 -14.90
CA SER A 68 -9.14 11.58 -15.68
C SER A 68 -9.25 10.11 -15.31
N LEU A 69 -8.26 9.55 -14.59
CA LEU A 69 -8.26 8.17 -14.11
C LEU A 69 -8.93 8.01 -12.74
N ASN A 70 -9.45 9.08 -12.13
CA ASN A 70 -10.02 9.05 -10.78
C ASN A 70 -11.16 8.04 -10.61
N SER A 71 -11.96 7.83 -11.66
CA SER A 71 -13.10 6.91 -11.68
C SER A 71 -12.70 5.44 -11.81
N TYR A 72 -11.42 5.17 -12.11
CA TYR A 72 -10.91 3.83 -12.39
C TYR A 72 -9.90 3.34 -11.35
N ILE A 73 -9.22 4.27 -10.68
CA ILE A 73 -8.31 3.99 -9.58
C ILE A 73 -9.12 3.86 -8.29
N VAL A 74 -9.17 2.64 -7.75
CA VAL A 74 -9.88 2.35 -6.51
C VAL A 74 -9.12 2.93 -5.32
N ARG A 75 -7.82 2.63 -5.22
CA ARG A 75 -6.97 3.03 -4.10
C ARG A 75 -5.54 3.23 -4.56
N ARG A 76 -4.84 4.10 -3.82
CA ARG A 76 -3.39 4.28 -3.87
C ARG A 76 -2.85 3.99 -2.48
N TYR A 77 -1.74 3.28 -2.41
CA TYR A 77 -1.13 2.97 -1.13
C TYR A 77 0.39 2.90 -1.21
N ILE A 78 1.01 3.10 -0.06
CA ILE A 78 2.45 2.93 0.17
C ILE A 78 2.63 2.17 1.47
N ALA A 79 3.48 1.14 1.44
CA ALA A 79 3.86 0.37 2.60
C ALA A 79 5.37 0.32 2.79
N THR A 80 5.82 0.41 4.03
CA THR A 80 7.23 0.28 4.40
C THR A 80 7.54 -1.11 4.95
N PRO A 81 8.81 -1.53 4.99
CA PRO A 81 9.22 -2.83 5.53
C PRO A 81 8.81 -3.07 6.99
N ASN A 82 8.71 -2.02 7.82
CA ASN A 82 8.24 -2.16 9.20
C ASN A 82 6.70 -2.07 9.32
N GLY A 83 5.94 -2.13 8.23
CA GLY A 83 4.48 -2.25 8.28
C GLY A 83 3.72 -0.94 8.42
N VAL A 84 4.36 0.22 8.20
CA VAL A 84 3.62 1.47 8.03
C VAL A 84 2.86 1.40 6.71
N LEU A 85 1.56 1.65 6.75
CA LEU A 85 0.70 1.68 5.58
C LEU A 85 -0.07 2.99 5.52
N ARG A 86 0.00 3.66 4.37
CA ARG A 86 -0.93 4.72 3.99
C ARG A 86 -1.75 4.26 2.79
N ILE A 87 -3.04 4.57 2.84
CA ILE A 87 -4.00 4.22 1.80
C ILE A 87 -4.92 5.41 1.57
N TYR A 88 -5.24 5.67 0.31
CA TYR A 88 -6.17 6.72 -0.08
C TYR A 88 -7.06 6.27 -1.25
N PRO A 89 -8.39 6.44 -1.17
CA PRO A 89 -9.14 6.91 0.00
C PRO A 89 -8.95 6.00 1.23
N GLY A 90 -9.08 6.58 2.43
CA GLY A 90 -8.94 5.84 3.69
C GLY A 90 -9.94 4.69 3.78
N SER A 91 -9.56 3.59 4.45
CA SER A 91 -10.42 2.42 4.60
C SER A 91 -10.20 1.76 5.95
N LEU A 92 -11.28 1.20 6.50
CA LEU A 92 -11.17 0.35 7.67
C LEU A 92 -10.45 -0.93 7.26
N MET A 93 -9.44 -1.30 8.03
CA MET A 93 -8.62 -2.46 7.77
C MET A 93 -8.63 -3.37 8.99
N ASP A 94 -8.61 -4.68 8.74
CA ASP A 94 -8.48 -5.67 9.81
C ASP A 94 -7.16 -5.43 10.57
N LYS A 95 -7.21 -5.54 11.90
CA LYS A 95 -6.05 -5.30 12.77
C LYS A 95 -4.87 -6.25 12.47
N ALA A 96 -5.17 -7.47 12.01
CA ALA A 96 -4.16 -8.45 11.61
C ALA A 96 -3.67 -8.26 10.16
N PHE A 97 -4.18 -7.27 9.43
CA PHE A 97 -3.70 -6.99 8.08
C PHE A 97 -2.23 -6.58 8.10
N ASP A 98 -1.46 -7.25 7.23
CA ASP A 98 -0.04 -6.97 7.04
C ASP A 98 0.23 -6.68 5.55
N PRO A 99 0.57 -5.43 5.19
CA PRO A 99 0.83 -5.06 3.80
C PRO A 99 2.07 -5.78 3.25
N THR A 100 3.04 -6.13 4.10
CA THR A 100 4.31 -6.73 3.67
C THR A 100 4.17 -8.18 3.21
N ARG A 101 3.03 -8.80 3.55
CA ARG A 101 2.69 -10.18 3.18
C ARG A 101 1.76 -10.25 1.96
N ARG A 102 1.39 -9.11 1.37
CA ARG A 102 0.48 -9.06 0.23
C ARG A 102 1.21 -9.35 -1.07
N GLN A 103 0.51 -9.95 -2.03
CA GLN A 103 1.08 -10.34 -3.33
C GLN A 103 1.71 -9.14 -4.06
N TRP A 104 1.05 -7.98 -4.08
CA TRP A 104 1.58 -6.77 -4.70
C TRP A 104 2.91 -6.33 -4.07
N TYR A 105 3.04 -6.46 -2.75
CA TYR A 105 4.25 -6.07 -2.04
C TYR A 105 5.40 -7.03 -2.38
N LEU A 106 5.13 -8.33 -2.29
CA LEU A 106 6.11 -9.38 -2.58
C LEU A 106 6.54 -9.38 -4.06
N HIS A 107 5.61 -9.14 -4.98
CA HIS A 107 5.90 -9.07 -6.42
C HIS A 107 6.83 -7.89 -6.74
N ALA A 108 6.56 -6.71 -6.18
CA ALA A 108 7.43 -5.55 -6.37
C ALA A 108 8.82 -5.79 -5.77
N LEU A 109 8.91 -6.36 -4.55
CA LEU A 109 10.19 -6.69 -3.94
C LEU A 109 11.01 -7.70 -4.74
N ALA A 110 10.35 -8.68 -5.37
CA ALA A 110 11.01 -9.64 -6.24
C ALA A 110 11.51 -9.02 -7.56
N ASN A 111 11.02 -7.82 -7.92
CA ASN A 111 11.36 -7.13 -9.16
C ASN A 111 11.69 -5.63 -8.92
N PRO A 112 12.78 -5.31 -8.19
CA PRO A 112 13.10 -3.92 -7.84
C PRO A 112 13.30 -3.03 -9.06
N GLY A 113 12.73 -1.83 -9.03
CA GLY A 113 12.82 -0.84 -10.12
C GLY A 113 11.91 -1.14 -11.33
N LEU A 114 11.17 -2.24 -11.31
CA LEU A 114 10.20 -2.58 -12.35
C LEU A 114 8.77 -2.31 -11.86
N ILE A 115 7.90 -1.97 -12.82
CA ILE A 115 6.45 -1.96 -12.61
C ILE A 115 5.97 -3.41 -12.67
N THR A 116 5.27 -3.84 -11.63
CA THR A 116 4.74 -5.21 -11.50
C THR A 116 3.23 -5.19 -11.44
N PHE A 117 2.62 -6.29 -11.90
CA PHE A 117 1.19 -6.52 -11.82
C PHE A 117 0.92 -7.74 -10.95
N THR A 118 -0.18 -7.72 -10.21
CA THR A 118 -0.75 -8.94 -9.63
C THR A 118 -1.72 -9.60 -10.61
N GLY A 119 -2.04 -10.87 -10.38
CA GLY A 119 -3.29 -11.42 -10.89
C GLY A 119 -4.50 -10.74 -10.20
N PRO A 120 -5.73 -10.94 -10.71
CA PRO A 120 -6.93 -10.44 -10.05
C PRO A 120 -7.13 -11.07 -8.67
N TYR A 121 -7.43 -10.27 -7.65
CA TYR A 121 -7.74 -10.74 -6.30
C TYR A 121 -8.80 -9.87 -5.63
N LEU A 122 -9.39 -10.34 -4.54
CA LEU A 122 -10.43 -9.60 -3.82
C LEU A 122 -9.82 -8.46 -2.98
N ASP A 123 -10.28 -7.23 -3.22
CA ASP A 123 -9.88 -6.05 -2.44
C ASP A 123 -10.33 -6.19 -0.98
N VAL A 124 -9.39 -6.03 -0.05
CA VAL A 124 -9.67 -6.05 1.38
C VAL A 124 -10.50 -4.83 1.80
N GLY A 125 -10.39 -3.72 1.07
CA GLY A 125 -11.21 -2.53 1.28
C GLY A 125 -12.64 -2.62 0.71
N GLY A 126 -13.04 -3.74 0.11
CA GLY A 126 -14.42 -4.00 -0.32
C GLY A 126 -14.80 -3.53 -1.73
N ALA A 127 -13.85 -3.21 -2.61
CA ALA A 127 -14.14 -2.80 -3.99
C ALA A 127 -14.41 -3.96 -4.97
N GLY A 128 -14.45 -5.20 -4.49
CA GLY A 128 -14.56 -6.41 -5.33
C GLY A 128 -13.22 -6.84 -5.90
N TYR A 129 -13.22 -7.43 -7.10
CA TYR A 129 -11.99 -7.91 -7.74
C TYR A 129 -11.17 -6.75 -8.31
N VAL A 130 -9.90 -6.68 -7.90
CA VAL A 130 -8.93 -5.67 -8.33
C VAL A 130 -7.68 -6.31 -8.92
N VAL A 131 -6.99 -5.53 -9.74
CA VAL A 131 -5.62 -5.79 -10.18
C VAL A 131 -4.75 -4.67 -9.63
N THR A 132 -3.64 -5.02 -9.01
CA THR A 132 -2.70 -4.04 -8.47
C THR A 132 -1.52 -3.87 -9.40
N ILE A 133 -1.18 -2.60 -9.66
CA ILE A 133 0.13 -2.20 -10.18
C ILE A 133 1.00 -1.79 -9.01
N SER A 134 2.21 -2.32 -8.90
CA SER A 134 3.12 -2.03 -7.79
C SER A 134 4.56 -1.75 -8.22
N HIS A 135 5.26 -0.91 -7.46
CA HIS A 135 6.64 -0.49 -7.72
C HIS A 135 7.40 -0.23 -6.41
N THR A 136 8.67 -0.63 -6.34
CA THR A 136 9.56 -0.37 -5.19
C THR A 136 10.04 1.08 -5.15
N VAL A 137 10.06 1.70 -3.98
CA VAL A 137 10.73 2.98 -3.72
C VAL A 137 12.11 2.67 -3.16
N GLN A 138 13.14 3.24 -3.77
CA GLN A 138 14.54 3.05 -3.39
C GLN A 138 15.12 4.34 -2.80
N SER A 139 16.11 4.20 -1.91
CA SER A 139 16.84 5.36 -1.40
C SER A 139 17.78 5.92 -2.46
N SER A 140 17.85 7.25 -2.58
CA SER A 140 18.74 7.94 -3.53
C SER A 140 20.24 7.67 -3.29
N ASN A 141 20.60 7.24 -2.08
CA ASN A 141 21.98 6.94 -1.68
C ASN A 141 22.38 5.48 -1.92
N SER A 142 21.54 4.70 -2.58
CA SER A 142 21.73 3.27 -2.79
C SER A 142 21.60 3.00 -4.29
N PRO A 143 22.64 2.44 -4.97
CA PRO A 143 22.49 2.09 -6.38
C PRO A 143 21.32 1.11 -6.53
N VAL A 144 20.59 1.17 -7.65
CA VAL A 144 19.43 0.29 -7.92
C VAL A 144 19.75 -1.20 -7.69
N SER A 145 21.01 -1.59 -7.91
CA SER A 145 21.55 -2.93 -7.69
C SER A 145 21.78 -3.34 -6.23
N SER A 146 21.82 -2.39 -5.29
CA SER A 146 21.99 -2.67 -3.85
C SER A 146 20.72 -3.18 -3.18
N GLY A 147 19.57 -3.14 -3.87
CA GLY A 147 18.32 -3.77 -3.43
C GLY A 147 17.69 -3.12 -2.20
N HIS A 148 18.17 -1.96 -1.73
CA HIS A 148 17.63 -1.32 -0.52
C HIS A 148 16.30 -0.60 -0.81
N THR A 149 15.22 -1.38 -0.81
CA THR A 149 13.85 -0.90 -0.95
C THR A 149 13.37 -0.31 0.37
N VAL A 150 13.04 0.98 0.38
CA VAL A 150 12.58 1.70 1.57
C VAL A 150 11.05 1.69 1.71
N ALA A 151 10.34 1.46 0.60
CA ALA A 151 8.88 1.29 0.59
C ALA A 151 8.43 0.60 -0.71
N VAL A 152 7.19 0.15 -0.77
CA VAL A 152 6.52 -0.28 -2.00
C VAL A 152 5.25 0.55 -2.16
N MET A 153 5.06 1.12 -3.34
CA MET A 153 3.81 1.77 -3.73
C MET A 153 2.95 0.82 -4.56
N GLY A 154 1.63 0.97 -4.43
CA GLY A 154 0.66 0.24 -5.23
C GLY A 154 -0.57 1.07 -5.57
N ILE A 155 -1.20 0.73 -6.70
CA ILE A 155 -2.43 1.33 -7.19
C ILE A 155 -3.37 0.20 -7.63
N ASP A 156 -4.60 0.22 -7.13
CA ASP A 156 -5.64 -0.74 -7.50
C ASP A 156 -6.54 -0.21 -8.60
N PHE A 157 -6.77 -1.05 -9.60
CA PHE A 157 -7.80 -0.85 -10.62
C PHE A 157 -8.87 -1.93 -10.48
N THR A 158 -10.12 -1.57 -10.79
CA THR A 158 -11.16 -2.60 -10.92
C THR A 158 -10.78 -3.57 -12.04
N LEU A 159 -11.05 -4.87 -11.84
CA LEU A 159 -10.81 -5.88 -12.86
C LEU A 159 -11.48 -5.53 -14.20
N ARG A 160 -12.69 -4.94 -14.14
CA ARG A 160 -13.42 -4.49 -15.33
C ARG A 160 -12.67 -3.41 -16.11
N TYR A 161 -12.08 -2.43 -15.43
CA TYR A 161 -11.30 -1.39 -16.11
C TYR A 161 -10.01 -1.95 -16.69
N PHE A 162 -9.30 -2.80 -15.94
CA PHE A 162 -8.10 -3.46 -16.45
C PHE A 162 -8.38 -4.27 -17.72
N TYR A 163 -9.49 -5.02 -17.74
CA TYR A 163 -9.94 -5.76 -18.93
C TYR A 163 -10.21 -4.84 -20.13
N LYS A 164 -10.88 -3.69 -19.90
CA LYS A 164 -11.11 -2.68 -20.94
C LYS A 164 -9.80 -2.19 -21.55
N VAL A 165 -8.83 -1.82 -20.70
CA VAL A 165 -7.50 -1.34 -21.14
C VAL A 165 -6.78 -2.43 -21.93
N LEU A 166 -6.83 -3.68 -21.48
CA LEU A 166 -6.21 -4.81 -22.20
C LEU A 166 -6.77 -4.97 -23.62
N MET A 167 -8.10 -4.90 -23.77
CA MET A 167 -8.76 -5.03 -25.08
C MET A 167 -8.50 -3.85 -26.02
N GLU A 168 -8.28 -2.65 -25.47
CA GLU A 168 -7.90 -1.46 -26.24
C GLU A 168 -6.42 -1.51 -26.69
N LEU A 169 -5.52 -1.97 -25.81
CA LEU A 169 -4.08 -2.00 -26.06
C LEU A 169 -3.62 -3.22 -26.87
N LEU A 170 -4.34 -4.33 -26.79
CA LEU A 170 -4.02 -5.57 -27.50
C LEU A 170 -5.17 -5.93 -28.45
N PRO A 171 -5.23 -5.32 -29.66
CA PRO A 171 -6.31 -5.56 -30.62
C PRO A 171 -6.45 -7.03 -31.02
N VAL A 172 -5.37 -7.82 -30.90
CA VAL A 172 -5.38 -9.26 -31.15
C VAL A 172 -6.38 -9.99 -30.24
N CYS A 173 -6.62 -9.49 -29.02
CA CYS A 173 -7.60 -10.06 -28.11
C CYS A 173 -9.05 -9.90 -28.60
N ASN A 174 -9.31 -8.99 -29.56
CA ASN A 174 -10.63 -8.82 -30.18
C ASN A 174 -10.84 -9.74 -31.41
N GLN A 175 -9.81 -10.46 -31.85
CA GLN A 175 -9.85 -11.25 -33.09
C GLN A 175 -10.37 -12.68 -32.88
N ASP A 176 -10.42 -13.15 -31.63
CA ASP A 176 -11.06 -14.42 -31.30
C ASP A 176 -12.57 -14.23 -31.19
N GLY A 177 -13.24 -14.35 -32.33
CA GLY A 177 -14.70 -14.30 -32.48
C GLY A 177 -15.42 -15.43 -31.75
N GLY A 178 -15.41 -15.43 -30.41
CA GLY A 178 -16.33 -16.21 -29.61
C GLY A 178 -16.18 -17.73 -29.71
N ASN A 179 -14.98 -18.27 -29.96
CA ASN A 179 -14.72 -19.66 -29.59
C ASN A 179 -14.57 -19.73 -28.07
N LYS A 180 -15.73 -19.66 -27.40
CA LYS A 180 -15.89 -19.97 -25.99
C LYS A 180 -15.22 -21.31 -25.74
N ILE A 181 -14.16 -21.31 -24.95
CA ILE A 181 -13.67 -22.53 -24.31
C ILE A 181 -14.84 -23.03 -23.46
N ARG A 182 -15.41 -24.14 -23.92
CA ARG A 182 -16.57 -24.81 -23.35
C ARG A 182 -16.15 -25.64 -22.14
#